data_AF-A0A376BUI8-F1
#
_entry.id   AF-A0A376BUI8-F1
#
_cell.length_a   1.000
_cell.length_b   1.000
_cell.length_c   1.000
_cell.angle_alpha   90.00
_cell.angle_beta   90.00
_cell.angle_gamma   90.00
#
_symmetry.space_group_name_H-M   'P 1'
#
loop_
_entity.id
_entity.type
_entity.pdbx_description
1 polymer ?
#
loop_
_entity_poly.entity_id
_entity_poly.type
_entity_poly.pdbx_seq_one_letter_code
_entity_poly.pdbx_strand_id
1 'polypeptide(L)'
;MEAHEIYEKLREKQVSARMIAQVLGVTNQSVSDVIRNGRGSKRIAEAIATVLEKPLDMVFPHYAPKPSHQEKLSVLRNQLLGLSN
;
A
#
# COMPACT_ATOMS: atom_id res chain seq x y z
N MET A 1 -3.24 3.41 4.82
CA MET A 1 -4.07 2.96 5.95
C MET A 1 -3.16 2.52 7.08
N GLU A 2 -3.64 2.60 8.32
CA GLU A 2 -2.91 2.13 9.48
C GLU A 2 -3.07 0.62 9.67
N ALA A 3 -2.12 0.00 10.38
CA ALA A 3 -2.08 -1.45 10.56
C ALA A 3 -3.37 -2.03 11.18
N HIS A 4 -3.95 -1.32 12.16
CA HIS A 4 -5.18 -1.76 12.82
C HIS A 4 -6.37 -1.83 11.86
N GLU A 5 -6.54 -0.82 10.99
CA GLU A 5 -7.60 -0.79 9.98
C GLU A 5 -7.47 -1.93 8.98
N ILE A 6 -6.24 -2.29 8.61
CA ILE A 6 -5.97 -3.43 7.72
C ILE A 6 -6.41 -4.73 8.39
N TYR A 7 -6.04 -4.95 9.66
CA TYR A 7 -6.46 -6.14 10.39
C TYR A 7 -7.98 -6.23 10.58
N GLU A 8 -8.65 -5.11 10.88
CA GLU A 8 -10.10 -5.06 11.01
C GLU A 8 -10.80 -5.43 9.70
N LYS A 9 -10.41 -4.83 8.58
CA LYS A 9 -11.01 -5.14 7.27
C LYS A 9 -10.71 -6.56 6.79
N LEU A 10 -9.52 -7.09 7.10
CA LEU A 10 -9.23 -8.50 6.84
C LEU A 10 -10.16 -9.41 7.65
N ARG A 11 -10.44 -9.04 8.91
CA ARG A 11 -11.38 -9.76 9.78
C ARG A 11 -12.82 -9.69 9.27
N GLU A 12 -13.27 -8.53 8.79
CA GLU A 12 -14.59 -8.36 8.15
C GLU A 12 -14.76 -9.31 6.95
N LYS A 13 -13.68 -9.53 6.19
CA LYS A 13 -13.64 -10.48 5.07
C LYS A 13 -13.37 -11.93 5.49
N GLN A 14 -13.31 -12.21 6.79
CA GLN A 14 -13.01 -13.54 7.35
C GLN A 14 -11.67 -14.11 6.88
N VAL A 15 -10.70 -13.26 6.51
CA VAL A 15 -9.37 -13.65 6.10
C VAL A 15 -8.37 -13.32 7.21
N SER A 16 -7.59 -14.32 7.62
CA SER A 16 -6.50 -14.11 8.59
C SER A 16 -5.14 -13.93 7.89
N ALA A 17 -4.20 -13.26 8.56
CA ALA A 17 -2.81 -13.16 8.09
C ALA A 17 -2.17 -14.53 7.85
N ARG A 18 -2.56 -15.54 8.65
CA ARG A 18 -2.13 -16.93 8.47
C ARG A 18 -2.60 -17.54 7.16
N MET A 19 -3.85 -17.28 6.76
CA MET A 19 -4.39 -17.77 5.47
C MET A 19 -3.63 -17.15 4.30
N ILE A 20 -3.39 -15.83 4.36
CA ILE A 20 -2.59 -15.13 3.34
C ILE A 20 -1.17 -15.72 3.28
N ALA A 21 -0.55 -15.96 4.44
CA ALA A 21 0.78 -16.55 4.53
C ALA A 21 0.83 -17.95 3.89
N GLN A 22 -0.17 -18.79 4.15
CA GLN A 22 -0.29 -20.14 3.56
C GLN A 22 -0.42 -20.09 2.04
N VAL A 23 -1.32 -19.26 1.51
CA VAL A 23 -1.53 -19.12 0.06
C VAL A 23 -0.26 -18.63 -0.65
N LEU A 24 0.48 -17.71 -0.02
CA LEU A 24 1.71 -17.16 -0.59
C LEU A 24 2.95 -18.02 -0.35
N GLY A 25 2.88 -19.05 0.49
CA GLY A 25 4.04 -19.85 0.90
C GLY A 25 5.08 -19.05 1.69
N VAL A 26 4.63 -18.13 2.57
CA VAL A 26 5.48 -17.29 3.41
C VAL A 26 5.15 -17.49 4.89
N THR A 27 5.95 -16.91 5.79
CA THR A 27 5.66 -16.95 7.23
C THR A 27 4.56 -15.96 7.61
N ASN A 28 3.79 -16.27 8.66
CA ASN A 28 2.80 -15.35 9.23
C ASN A 28 3.45 -14.05 9.75
N GLN A 29 4.72 -14.13 10.19
CA GLN A 29 5.49 -12.97 10.62
C GLN A 29 5.75 -12.03 9.45
N SER A 30 6.14 -12.54 8.28
CA SER A 30 6.37 -11.73 7.08
C SER A 30 5.13 -10.96 6.64
N VAL A 31 3.93 -11.57 6.78
CA VAL A 31 2.66 -10.88 6.52
C VAL A 31 2.42 -9.78 7.55
N SER A 32 2.63 -10.09 8.82
CA SER A 32 2.46 -9.12 9.91
C SER A 32 3.42 -7.94 9.81
N ASP A 33 4.66 -8.16 9.39
CA ASP A 33 5.66 -7.12 9.20
C ASP A 33 5.27 -6.16 8.07
N VAL A 34 4.70 -6.66 6.97
CA VAL A 34 4.21 -5.82 5.88
C VAL A 34 3.01 -4.97 6.34
N ILE A 35 2.07 -5.57 7.09
CA ILE A 35 0.91 -4.84 7.62
C ILE A 35 1.35 -3.73 8.59
N ARG A 36 2.25 -4.05 9.52
CA ARG A 36 2.70 -3.10 10.55
C ARG A 36 3.59 -1.99 10.01
N ASN A 37 4.55 -2.34 9.16
CA ASN A 37 5.54 -1.37 8.65
C ASN A 37 5.03 -0.59 7.44
N GLY A 38 3.93 -1.04 6.82
CA GLY A 38 3.38 -0.45 5.60
C GLY A 38 4.28 -0.61 4.36
N ARG A 39 5.36 -1.39 4.45
CA ARG A 39 6.38 -1.61 3.40
C ARG A 39 7.05 -2.97 3.57
N GLY A 40 7.74 -3.45 2.53
CA GLY A 40 8.47 -4.72 2.55
C GLY A 40 8.25 -5.51 1.27
N SER A 41 7.72 -6.73 1.39
CA SER A 41 7.41 -7.54 0.22
C SER A 41 6.20 -6.97 -0.53
N LYS A 42 6.43 -6.49 -1.75
CA LYS A 42 5.37 -6.00 -2.63
C LYS A 42 4.32 -7.07 -2.92
N ARG A 43 4.74 -8.33 -3.12
CA ARG A 43 3.83 -9.47 -3.36
C ARG A 43 2.84 -9.68 -2.21
N ILE A 44 3.30 -9.54 -0.98
CA ILE A 44 2.43 -9.65 0.21
C ILE A 44 1.48 -8.45 0.26
N ALA A 45 1.98 -7.23 0.02
CA ALA A 45 1.18 -6.02 0.04
C ALA A 45 0.07 -6.05 -1.05
N GLU A 46 0.40 -6.51 -2.26
CA GLU A 46 -0.54 -6.72 -3.36
C GLU A 46 -1.61 -7.75 -2.98
N ALA A 47 -1.24 -8.89 -2.42
CA ALA A 47 -2.21 -9.90 -1.99
C ALA A 47 -3.18 -9.36 -0.93
N ILE A 48 -2.69 -8.60 0.05
CA ILE A 48 -3.54 -7.94 1.05
C ILE A 48 -4.48 -6.94 0.38
N ALA A 49 -3.98 -6.11 -0.53
CA ALA A 49 -4.79 -5.13 -1.26
C ALA A 49 -5.87 -5.80 -2.13
N THR A 50 -5.54 -6.93 -2.77
CA THR A 50 -6.50 -7.76 -3.52
C THR A 50 -7.59 -8.30 -2.63
N VAL A 51 -7.26 -8.87 -1.46
CA VAL A 51 -8.28 -9.34 -0.50
C VAL A 51 -9.17 -8.19 -0.08
N LEU A 52 -8.59 -7.02 0.19
CA LEU A 52 -9.33 -5.83 0.60
C LEU A 52 -10.10 -5.13 -0.54
N GLU A 53 -9.98 -5.60 -1.79
CA GLU A 53 -10.57 -4.99 -3.00
C GLU A 53 -10.26 -3.49 -3.10
N LYS A 54 -9.02 -3.13 -2.75
CA LYS A 54 -8.55 -1.75 -2.76
C LYS A 54 -7.27 -1.60 -3.56
N PRO A 55 -7.02 -0.42 -4.14
CA PRO A 55 -5.74 -0.11 -4.76
C PRO A 55 -4.57 -0.28 -3.77
N LEU A 56 -3.43 -0.77 -4.28
CA LEU A 56 -2.23 -1.03 -3.46
C LEU A 56 -1.76 0.23 -2.73
N ASP A 57 -1.76 1.36 -3.41
CA ASP A 57 -1.37 2.68 -2.90
C ASP A 57 -2.36 3.25 -1.87
N MET A 58 -3.64 2.89 -1.95
CA MET A 58 -4.63 3.24 -0.93
C MET A 58 -4.38 2.46 0.38
N VAL A 59 -4.10 1.16 0.27
CA VAL A 59 -3.84 0.31 1.45
C VAL A 59 -2.45 0.63 2.02
N PHE A 60 -1.44 0.69 1.16
CA PHE A 60 -0.04 0.90 1.48
C PHE A 60 0.52 2.11 0.71
N PRO A 61 0.40 3.34 1.27
CA PRO A 61 0.84 4.58 0.63
C PRO A 61 2.32 4.60 0.21
N HIS A 62 3.14 3.74 0.81
CA HIS A 62 4.54 3.57 0.41
C HIS A 62 4.71 3.20 -1.07
N TYR A 63 3.75 2.48 -1.65
CA TYR A 63 3.77 2.06 -3.05
C TYR A 63 3.06 3.02 -3.99
N ALA A 64 2.62 4.18 -3.51
CA ALA A 64 2.04 5.21 -4.36
C ALA A 64 3.04 5.64 -5.44
N PRO A 65 2.58 5.81 -6.70
CA PRO A 65 3.43 6.33 -7.76
C PRO A 65 3.95 7.71 -7.34
N LYS A 66 5.28 7.86 -7.36
CA LYS A 66 5.91 9.15 -7.09
C LYS A 66 5.87 9.99 -8.37
N PRO A 67 5.56 11.29 -8.28
CA PRO A 67 5.64 12.15 -9.45
C PRO A 67 7.05 12.10 -10.02
N SER A 68 7.12 11.99 -11.34
CA SER A 68 8.36 12.01 -12.11
C SER A 68 9.10 13.32 -11.90
N HIS A 69 10.40 13.33 -12.23
CA HIS A 69 11.17 14.57 -12.18
C HIS A 69 10.57 15.66 -13.08
N GLN A 70 10.07 15.29 -14.26
CA GLN A 70 9.47 16.23 -15.20
C GLN A 70 8.19 16.86 -14.65
N GLU A 71 7.33 16.08 -13.99
CA GLU A 71 6.14 16.60 -13.32
C GLU A 71 6.49 17.53 -12.15
N LYS A 72 7.54 17.20 -11.39
CA LYS A 72 8.02 18.10 -10.33
C LYS A 72 8.55 19.42 -10.89
N LEU A 73 9.27 19.37 -12.02
CA LEU A 73 9.80 20.55 -12.70
C LEU A 73 8.67 21.41 -13.28
N SER A 74 7.64 20.80 -13.87
CA SER A 74 6.51 21.56 -14.42
C SER A 74 5.70 22.24 -13.32
N VAL A 75 5.42 21.54 -12.20
CA VAL A 75 4.75 22.13 -11.04
C VAL A 75 5.55 23.30 -10.47
N LEU A 76 6.86 23.12 -10.25
CA LEU A 76 7.72 24.19 -9.75
C LEU A 76 7.77 25.39 -10.71
N ARG A 77 7.90 25.12 -12.01
CA ARG A 77 7.89 26.16 -13.05
C ARG A 77 6.58 26.95 -13.04
N ASN A 78 5.43 26.28 -12.97
CA ASN A 78 4.13 26.94 -12.95
C ASN A 78 3.95 27.78 -11.68
N GLN A 79 4.40 27.28 -10.51
CA GLN A 79 4.37 28.03 -9.26
C GLN A 79 5.24 29.30 -9.30
N LEU A 80 6.46 29.21 -9.82
CA LEU A 80 7.37 30.36 -9.94
C LEU A 80 6.86 31.41 -10.94
N LEU A 81 6.10 30.99 -11.95
CA LEU A 81 5.52 31.86 -12.97
C LEU A 81 4.12 32.38 -12.61
N GLY A 82 3.57 32.01 -11.44
CA GLY A 82 2.24 32.44 -11.01
C GLY A 82 1.09 31.88 -11.86
N LEU A 83 1.34 30.78 -12.58
CA LEU A 83 0.34 30.12 -13.42
C LEU A 83 -0.38 29.06 -12.56
N SER A 84 -1.61 29.36 -12.15
CA SER A 84 -2.50 28.36 -11.54
C SER A 84 -2.95 27.37 -12.62
N ASN A 85 -2.83 26.07 -12.33
CA ASN A 85 -3.47 25.00 -13.12
C ASN A 85 -4.98 25.00 -12.90
#